data_AF-A0A9E3BFQ4-F1
#
_entry.id   AF-A0A9E3BFQ4-F1
#
_cell.length_a   1.000
_cell.length_b   1.000
_cell.length_c   1.000
_cell.angle_alpha   90.00
_cell.angle_beta   90.00
_cell.angle_gamma   90.00
#
_symmetry.space_group_name_H-M   'P 1'
#
loop_
_entity.id
_entity.type
_entity.pdbx_description
1 polymer ?
#
loop_
_entity_poly.entity_id
_entity_poly.type
_entity_poly.pdbx_seq_one_letter_code
_entity_poly.pdbx_strand_id
1 'polypeptide(L)' 'MATLETSVRVWDEPLSIAGRTLRSRLMVGTGKYRDNEQMVEAIEASGAEVVTVAVRRVDLDRSKEEGVLHHLDPSRF' A
#
# COMPACT_ATOMS: atom_id res chain seq x y z
N MET A 1 -15.72 -7.66 39.29
CA MET A 1 -14.59 -7.52 38.34
C MET A 1 -14.82 -8.50 37.20
N ALA A 2 -15.47 -8.05 36.11
CA ALA A 2 -15.66 -8.88 34.93
C ALA A 2 -14.50 -8.62 33.96
N THR A 3 -13.65 -9.62 33.77
CA THR A 3 -12.63 -9.65 32.71
C THR A 3 -13.34 -9.87 31.38
N LEU A 4 -13.36 -8.84 30.54
CA LEU A 4 -13.81 -8.96 29.14
C LEU A 4 -12.68 -9.61 28.35
N GLU A 5 -12.79 -10.90 28.08
CA GLU A 5 -12.00 -11.56 27.03
C GLU A 5 -12.55 -11.11 25.68
N THR A 6 -11.92 -10.11 25.08
CA THR A 6 -12.19 -9.73 23.69
C THR A 6 -11.73 -10.87 22.79
N SER A 7 -12.65 -11.74 22.37
CA SER A 7 -12.35 -12.73 21.34
C SER A 7 -11.99 -11.99 20.04
N VAL A 8 -10.72 -12.04 19.63
CA VAL A 8 -10.31 -11.51 18.33
C VAL A 8 -10.84 -12.46 17.25
N ARG A 9 -11.84 -12.02 16.51
CA ARG A 9 -12.31 -12.74 15.31
C ARG A 9 -11.34 -12.45 14.16
N VAL A 10 -10.64 -13.48 13.70
CA VAL A 10 -9.84 -13.41 12.47
C VAL A 10 -10.77 -13.75 11.31
N TRP A 11 -10.95 -12.80 10.41
CA TRP A 11 -11.75 -12.98 9.20
C TRP A 11 -10.80 -13.23 8.03
N ASP A 12 -10.71 -14.49 7.59
CA ASP A 12 -9.94 -14.89 6.41
C ASP A 12 -10.80 -14.77 5.13
N GLU A 13 -11.30 -13.56 4.91
CA GLU A 13 -12.11 -13.21 3.75
C GLU A 13 -11.45 -12.06 2.98
N PRO A 14 -11.70 -11.88 1.68
CA PRO A 14 -11.24 -10.70 0.97
C PRO A 14 -11.77 -9.39 1.58
N LEU A 15 -10.93 -8.36 1.63
CA LEU A 15 -11.27 -7.03 2.11
C LEU A 15 -11.99 -6.25 1.00
N SER A 16 -13.23 -5.84 1.22
CA SER A 16 -13.98 -5.00 0.27
C SER A 16 -13.98 -3.54 0.72
N ILE A 17 -13.50 -2.64 -0.14
CA ILE A 17 -13.49 -1.19 0.08
C ILE A 17 -14.03 -0.50 -1.16
N ALA A 18 -15.11 0.28 -1.01
CA ALA A 18 -15.73 1.06 -2.08
C ALA A 18 -16.01 0.25 -3.37
N GLY A 19 -16.38 -1.02 -3.24
CA GLY A 19 -16.67 -1.92 -4.36
C GLY A 19 -15.45 -2.60 -4.99
N ARG A 20 -14.21 -2.31 -4.54
CA ARG A 20 -13.01 -3.07 -4.90
C ARG A 20 -12.77 -4.19 -3.87
N THR A 21 -12.51 -5.40 -4.37
CA THR A 21 -12.14 -6.54 -3.53
C THR A 21 -10.63 -6.70 -3.53
N LEU A 22 -10.03 -6.73 -2.34
CA LEU A 22 -8.61 -6.86 -2.07
C LEU A 22 -8.36 -8.18 -1.36
N ARG A 23 -7.41 -8.97 -1.84
CA ARG A 23 -6.91 -10.18 -1.16
C ARG A 23 -5.92 -9.80 -0.07
N SER A 24 -5.04 -8.85 -0.38
CA SER A 24 -4.06 -8.32 0.57
C SER A 24 -4.71 -7.30 1.49
N ARG A 25 -4.54 -7.50 2.80
CA ARG A 25 -4.97 -6.57 3.85
C ARG A 25 -3.84 -5.62 4.28
N LEU A 26 -2.69 -5.69 3.60
CA LEU A 26 -1.53 -4.84 3.83
C LEU A 26 -1.57 -3.64 2.88
N MET A 27 -1.63 -2.43 3.44
CA MET A 27 -1.51 -1.18 2.70
C MET A 27 -0.12 -0.60 2.96
N VAL A 28 0.55 -0.17 1.89
CA VAL A 28 1.95 0.32 1.97
C VAL A 28 2.03 1.80 1.60
N GLY A 29 2.93 2.54 2.23
CA GLY A 29 3.22 3.94 1.89
C GLY A 29 4.63 4.08 1.33
N THR A 30 4.84 5.09 0.47
CA THR A 30 6.09 5.23 -0.33
C THR A 30 7.15 6.16 0.27
N GLY A 31 6.89 6.79 1.41
CA GLY A 31 7.66 7.97 1.83
C GLY A 31 8.99 7.77 2.57
N LYS A 32 9.45 6.54 2.83
CA LYS A 32 10.62 6.28 3.71
C LYS A 32 11.63 5.25 3.18
N TYR A 33 11.55 4.91 1.90
CA TYR A 33 12.54 4.05 1.28
C TYR A 33 13.84 4.81 1.01
N ARG A 34 14.95 4.08 0.96
CA ARG A 34 16.26 4.66 0.64
C ARG A 34 16.28 5.27 -0.76
N ASP A 35 15.69 4.54 -1.71
CA ASP A 35 15.61 4.86 -3.12
C ASP A 35 14.34 4.21 -3.73
N ASN A 36 14.03 4.57 -4.98
CA ASN A 36 12.83 4.09 -5.67
C ASN A 36 12.92 2.61 -6.07
N GLU A 37 14.12 2.09 -6.33
CA GLU A 37 14.32 0.68 -6.67
C GLU A 37 13.96 -0.21 -5.47
N GLN A 38 14.50 0.10 -4.29
CA GLN A 38 14.17 -0.59 -3.04
C GLN A 38 12.68 -0.45 -2.67
N MET A 39 12.06 0.70 -2.98
CA MET A 39 10.61 0.88 -2.80
C MET A 39 9.80 -0.10 -3.63
N VAL A 40 10.12 -0.23 -4.93
CA VAL A 40 9.40 -1.13 -5.84
C VAL A 40 9.58 -2.58 -5.40
N GLU A 41 10.81 -3.00 -5.12
CA GLU A 41 11.10 -4.36 -4.64
C GLU A 41 10.34 -4.68 -3.35
N ALA A 42 10.31 -3.75 -2.40
CA ALA A 42 9.61 -3.95 -1.14
C ALA A 42 8.09 -4.04 -1.33
N ILE A 43 7.50 -3.22 -2.20
CA ILE A 43 6.07 -3.26 -2.51
C ILE A 43 5.72 -4.60 -3.17
N GLU A 44 6.49 -5.03 -4.16
CA GLU A 44 6.26 -6.30 -4.86
C GLU A 44 6.39 -7.50 -3.93
N ALA A 45 7.46 -7.55 -3.13
CA ALA A 45 7.67 -8.61 -2.16
C ALA A 45 6.59 -8.65 -1.06
N SER A 46 6.01 -7.48 -0.71
CA SER A 46 4.94 -7.40 0.30
C SER A 46 3.59 -7.94 -0.17
N GLY A 47 3.37 -8.06 -1.48
CA GLY A 47 2.08 -8.41 -2.05
C GLY A 47 0.97 -7.40 -1.74
N ALA A 48 1.32 -6.15 -1.46
CA ALA A 48 0.36 -5.10 -1.20
C ALA A 48 -0.44 -4.76 -2.48
N GLU A 49 -1.76 -4.74 -2.35
CA GLU A 49 -2.67 -4.35 -3.43
C GLU A 49 -3.11 -2.88 -3.31
N VAL A 50 -2.65 -2.17 -2.27
CA VAL A 50 -2.91 -0.74 -2.06
C VAL A 50 -1.61 -0.04 -1.68
N VAL A 51 -1.23 0.95 -2.49
CA VAL A 51 -0.06 1.80 -2.25
C VAL A 51 -0.49 3.26 -2.12
N THR A 52 0.04 3.95 -1.12
CA THR A 52 -0.30 5.34 -0.80
C THR A 52 0.86 6.29 -1.09
N VAL A 53 0.53 7.47 -1.61
CA VAL A 53 1.50 8.52 -1.94
C VAL A 53 1.10 9.84 -1.28
N ALA A 54 2.09 10.61 -0.83
CA ALA A 54 1.87 11.93 -0.23
C ALA A 54 1.82 13.00 -1.32
N VAL A 55 0.62 13.35 -1.79
CA VAL A 55 0.39 14.27 -2.93
C VAL A 55 1.12 15.62 -2.81
N ARG A 56 1.32 16.16 -1.59
CA ARG A 56 2.03 17.44 -1.40
C ARG A 56 3.56 17.36 -1.53
N ARG A 57 4.13 16.16 -1.55
CA ARG A 57 5.59 15.93 -1.52
C ARG A 57 6.10 15.14 -2.74
N VAL A 58 5.19 14.49 -3.46
CA VAL A 58 5.52 13.67 -4.62
C VAL A 58 5.37 14.54 -5.87
N ASP A 59 6.40 14.53 -6.72
CA ASP A 59 6.27 15.05 -8.06
C ASP A 59 5.33 14.13 -8.85
N LEU A 60 4.22 14.69 -9.34
CA LEU A 60 3.22 13.95 -10.10
C LEU A 60 3.59 13.83 -11.59
N ASP A 61 4.67 14.49 -12.01
CA ASP A 61 5.23 14.34 -13.33
C ASP A 61 5.87 12.95 -13.50
N ARG A 62 5.23 12.12 -14.32
CA ARG A 62 5.68 10.75 -14.62
C ARG A 62 6.94 10.70 -15.47
N SER A 63 7.34 11.82 -16.10
CA SER A 63 8.53 11.85 -16.95
C SER A 63 9.84 11.97 -16.18
N LYS A 64 9.78 12.24 -14.87
CA LYS A 64 10.96 12.39 -14.02
C LYS A 64 11.28 11.09 -13.31
N GLU A 65 12.48 10.58 -13.51
CA GLU A 65 12.97 9.35 -12.87
C GLU A 65 12.96 9.41 -11.33
N GLU A 66 13.05 10.60 -10.73
CA GLU A 66 12.99 10.78 -9.27
C GLU A 66 11.55 10.61 -8.73
N GLY A 67 10.55 10.79 -9.57
CA GLY A 67 9.14 10.76 -9.20
C GLY A 67 8.63 9.36 -8.89
N VAL A 68 7.86 9.21 -7.80
CA VAL A 68 7.27 7.92 -7.40
C VAL A 68 6.37 7.34 -8.50
N LEU A 69 5.67 8.19 -9.26
CA LEU A 69 4.79 7.76 -10.35
C LEU A 69 5.52 7.34 -11.64
N HIS A 70 6.83 7.60 -11.74
CA HIS A 70 7.66 7.01 -12.79
C HIS A 70 7.89 5.52 -12.53
N HIS A 71 8.01 5.14 -11.25
CA HIS A 71 8.32 3.77 -10.82
C HIS A 71 7.08 2.95 -10.48
N LEU A 72 5.97 3.59 -10.11
CA LEU A 72 4.70 2.93 -9.78
C LEU A 72 3.61 3.30 -10.77
N ASP A 73 3.00 2.28 -11.38
CA ASP A 73 1.81 2.45 -12.20
C ASP A 73 0.54 2.34 -11.34
N PRO A 74 -0.25 3.42 -11.19
CA PRO A 74 -1.50 3.39 -10.43
C PRO A 74 -2.54 2.40 -10.97
N SER A 75 -2.43 1.93 -12.21
CA SER A 75 -3.35 0.93 -12.76
C SER A 75 -3.14 -0.47 -12.17
N ARG A 76 -1.96 -0.72 -11.58
CA ARG A 76 -1.60 -2.00 -10.95
C ARG A 76 -2.08 -2.14 -9.50
N PHE A 77 -2.47 -1.04 -8.84
CA PHE A 77 -2.80 -0.96 -7.41
C PHE A 77 -4.21 -0.36 -7.18
#